data_AF-A0A017T5T9-F1
#
_entry.id   AF-A0A017T5T9-F1
#
_cell.length_a   1.000
_cell.length_b   1.000
_cell.length_c   1.000
_cell.angle_alpha   90.00
_cell.angle_beta   90.00
_cell.angle_gamma   90.00
#
_symmetry.space_group_name_H-M   'P 1'
#
loop_
_entity.id
_entity.type
_entity.pdbx_description
1 polymer ?
#
loop_
_entity_poly.entity_id
_entity_poly.type
_entity_poly.pdbx_seq_one_letter_code
_entity_poly.pdbx_strand_id
1 'polypeptide(L)'
;MKPVRSLLSIAFVLATIGAAGCKEDPPPAKQEPVPADSASAKGKLNPRSPVAPLAKVDPQTMKEYRIDVCYYGTLTLKEARDAYLASLGKDEPSEKKIPSFGSPPPSGKPGDAKGPDAKGPDAKPGLPKPAKPPAIGSADPKAPPSRDARPADSARKPGEGRPFNFVARAPHERNARACTVAAGLKDPALPELDAALAAFAPYAVELAKNIAAAQNYYQREEYKKDSFEKGKELHKKLVADFGKLDELHGKLGAALTAHREKNPADASKWEEGQKVAMTAFDNARLVLTGLAGEKVDLEAHKAAVKKLEESSEALKTFSQSHSTDPWPKIMTPALEGMLRALKDAEPKITDKGVDPETFLPVITSFTSVIEAKHRALSRSLIAQGQTQPRPMPHGGMGAPPGAPPGAPGAPGAPGEPHHAPHGEAPAPAEEAPAKE
;
A
#
# COMPACT_ATOMS: atom_id res chain seq x y z
N MET A 1 34.94 2.23 -22.47
CA MET A 1 34.18 3.44 -22.87
C MET A 1 34.00 4.30 -21.62
N LYS A 2 34.37 5.58 -21.69
CA LYS A 2 34.52 6.49 -20.54
C LYS A 2 33.15 7.01 -20.05
N PRO A 3 32.91 7.16 -18.74
CA PRO A 3 31.69 7.76 -18.22
C PRO A 3 31.78 9.29 -18.27
N VAL A 4 30.85 9.94 -18.98
CA VAL A 4 30.69 11.39 -18.98
C VAL A 4 29.86 11.77 -17.75
N ARG A 5 30.52 12.35 -16.75
CA ARG A 5 29.87 13.02 -15.61
C ARG A 5 29.35 14.38 -16.10
N SER A 6 28.03 14.53 -16.14
CA SER A 6 27.38 15.82 -16.37
C SER A 6 27.31 16.59 -15.05
N LEU A 7 28.05 17.70 -14.97
CA LEU A 7 28.04 18.67 -13.89
C LEU A 7 26.96 19.71 -14.20
N LEU A 8 25.85 19.69 -13.46
CA LEU A 8 24.86 20.76 -13.47
C LEU A 8 25.17 21.71 -12.31
N SER A 9 25.70 22.87 -12.67
CA SER A 9 25.93 24.01 -11.79
C SER A 9 24.59 24.70 -11.52
N ILE A 10 24.11 24.66 -10.28
CA ILE A 10 23.00 25.51 -9.82
C ILE A 10 23.61 26.59 -8.93
N ALA A 11 23.73 27.79 -9.50
CA ALA A 11 24.05 29.00 -8.75
C ALA A 11 22.81 29.42 -7.96
N PHE A 12 22.86 29.30 -6.64
CA PHE A 12 21.87 29.89 -5.73
C PHE A 12 22.27 31.35 -5.47
N VAL A 13 21.50 32.29 -6.02
CA VAL A 13 21.55 33.71 -5.63
C VAL A 13 20.63 33.89 -4.43
N LEU A 14 21.22 34.01 -3.24
CA LEU A 14 20.53 34.42 -2.02
C LEU A 14 20.38 35.96 -2.03
N ALA A 15 19.17 36.43 -2.35
CA ALA A 15 18.77 37.81 -2.15
C ALA A 15 18.29 38.00 -0.71
N THR A 16 18.97 38.89 0.00
CA THR A 16 18.65 39.42 1.34
C THR A 16 17.48 40.40 1.29
N ILE A 17 16.43 40.14 2.05
CA ILE A 17 15.38 41.10 2.48
C ILE A 17 14.98 40.60 3.88
N GLY A 18 14.90 41.34 4.97
CA GLY A 18 14.85 42.77 5.25
C GLY A 18 14.04 42.89 6.55
N ALA A 19 14.63 43.44 7.61
CA ALA A 19 14.03 43.53 8.93
C ALA A 19 13.07 44.72 9.06
N ALA A 20 11.86 44.49 9.57
CA ALA A 20 10.94 45.44 10.22
C ALA A 20 9.68 44.64 10.59
N GLY A 21 9.02 44.73 11.75
CA GLY A 21 9.17 45.49 12.98
C GLY A 21 7.99 45.04 13.86
N CYS A 22 8.25 44.70 15.12
CA CYS A 22 7.22 44.25 16.06
C CYS A 22 6.26 45.39 16.39
N LYS A 23 4.95 45.17 16.21
CA LYS A 23 3.90 45.92 16.89
C LYS A 23 3.13 44.97 17.79
N GLU A 24 2.92 45.41 19.02
CA GLU A 24 2.23 44.73 20.10
C GLU A 24 0.78 44.38 19.73
N ASP A 25 0.40 43.13 20.00
CA ASP A 25 -0.97 42.64 19.95
C ASP A 25 -1.73 43.08 21.22
N PRO A 26 -2.95 43.63 21.12
CA PRO A 26 -3.80 43.87 22.27
C PRO A 26 -4.40 42.55 22.82
N PRO A 27 -4.71 42.49 24.12
CA PRO A 27 -5.15 41.26 24.78
C PRO A 27 -6.54 40.78 24.28
N PRO A 28 -6.79 39.45 24.23
CA PRO A 28 -8.06 38.92 23.74
C PRO A 28 -9.22 39.23 24.69
N ALA A 29 -10.35 39.63 24.10
CA ALA A 29 -11.61 39.83 24.80
C ALA A 29 -12.12 38.51 25.41
N LYS A 30 -12.63 38.59 26.65
CA LYS A 30 -13.29 37.50 27.36
C LYS A 30 -14.50 37.01 26.55
N GLN A 31 -14.53 35.72 26.22
CA GLN A 31 -15.73 35.04 25.73
C GLN A 31 -16.67 34.75 26.90
N GLU A 32 -17.93 35.17 26.76
CA GLU A 32 -19.02 34.77 27.65
C GLU A 32 -19.41 33.30 27.43
N PRO A 33 -19.81 32.57 28.49
CA PRO A 33 -20.24 31.18 28.38
C PRO A 33 -21.62 31.09 27.72
N VAL A 34 -21.70 30.35 26.62
CA VAL A 34 -22.97 29.96 26.00
C VAL A 34 -23.58 28.81 26.81
N PRO A 35 -24.86 28.89 27.25
CA PRO A 35 -25.50 27.83 28.02
C PRO A 35 -25.75 26.59 27.16
N ALA A 36 -25.47 25.43 27.76
CA ALA A 36 -25.67 24.12 27.18
C ALA A 36 -27.11 23.64 27.38
N ASP A 37 -27.95 23.80 26.35
CA ASP A 37 -29.24 23.10 26.27
C ASP A 37 -29.06 21.82 25.44
N SER A 38 -28.86 20.70 26.14
CA SER A 38 -28.92 19.35 25.58
C SER A 38 -30.25 18.69 25.96
N ALA A 39 -31.28 18.90 25.14
CA ALA A 39 -32.52 18.16 25.22
C ALA A 39 -32.49 16.93 24.30
N SER A 40 -32.49 15.76 24.92
CA SER A 40 -32.62 14.43 24.31
C SER A 40 -33.95 14.30 23.55
N ALA A 41 -33.88 14.27 22.21
CA ALA A 41 -35.03 13.92 21.36
C ALA A 41 -34.82 12.53 20.72
N LYS A 42 -35.79 11.64 20.97
CA LYS A 42 -35.93 10.29 20.42
C LYS A 42 -35.91 10.27 18.88
N GLY A 43 -34.85 9.69 18.31
CA GLY A 43 -34.87 8.70 17.23
C GLY A 43 -35.75 8.93 16.00
N LYS A 44 -35.51 10.00 15.23
CA LYS A 44 -35.80 9.99 13.79
C LYS A 44 -34.62 9.33 13.06
N LEU A 45 -34.89 8.31 12.25
CA LEU A 45 -33.89 7.69 11.36
C LEU A 45 -33.23 8.80 10.54
N ASN A 46 -31.94 9.06 10.79
CA ASN A 46 -31.18 10.07 10.06
C ASN A 46 -31.33 9.78 8.56
N PRO A 47 -31.97 10.66 7.76
CA PRO A 47 -31.98 10.52 6.32
C PRO A 47 -30.52 10.39 5.90
N ARG A 48 -30.22 9.35 5.11
CA ARG A 48 -28.86 9.01 4.65
C ARG A 48 -28.12 10.30 4.33
N SER A 49 -27.01 10.55 5.03
CA SER A 49 -26.20 11.74 4.82
C SER A 49 -25.99 11.93 3.32
N PRO A 50 -26.25 13.13 2.78
CA PRO A 50 -26.12 13.38 1.36
C PRO A 50 -24.75 12.88 0.89
N VAL A 51 -24.76 12.10 -0.19
CA VAL A 51 -23.55 11.48 -0.71
C VAL A 51 -22.59 12.58 -1.12
N ALA A 52 -21.43 12.64 -0.48
CA ALA A 52 -20.45 13.69 -0.76
C ALA A 52 -20.03 13.66 -2.24
N PRO A 53 -19.83 14.84 -2.87
CA PRO A 53 -19.39 14.92 -4.26
C PRO A 53 -18.02 14.25 -4.47
N LEU A 54 -17.81 13.69 -5.67
CA LEU A 54 -16.53 13.10 -6.05
C LEU A 54 -15.70 14.13 -6.82
N ALA A 55 -14.39 14.16 -6.58
CA ALA A 55 -13.47 14.98 -7.35
C ALA A 55 -13.44 14.52 -8.81
N LYS A 56 -13.38 15.47 -9.75
CA LYS A 56 -13.11 15.21 -11.16
C LYS A 56 -11.60 15.08 -11.37
N VAL A 57 -11.02 13.99 -10.87
CA VAL A 57 -9.60 13.72 -11.09
C VAL A 57 -9.38 13.35 -12.55
N ASP A 58 -8.41 13.99 -13.18
CA ASP A 58 -7.97 13.66 -14.53
C ASP A 58 -7.60 12.17 -14.67
N PRO A 59 -8.06 11.47 -15.72
CA PRO A 59 -7.79 10.04 -15.91
C PRO A 59 -6.29 9.69 -15.95
N GLN A 60 -5.43 10.54 -16.55
CA GLN A 60 -3.99 10.31 -16.57
C GLN A 60 -3.43 10.35 -15.15
N THR A 61 -3.83 11.35 -14.37
CA THR A 61 -3.40 11.49 -12.98
C THR A 61 -3.84 10.30 -12.12
N MET A 62 -5.06 9.79 -12.33
CA MET A 62 -5.53 8.56 -11.69
C MET A 62 -4.69 7.35 -12.05
N LYS A 63 -4.36 7.19 -13.34
CA LYS A 63 -3.57 6.08 -13.86
C LYS A 63 -2.15 6.11 -13.30
N GLU A 64 -1.47 7.25 -13.38
CA GLU A 64 -0.14 7.46 -12.81
C GLU A 64 -0.11 7.18 -11.31
N TYR A 65 -1.12 7.63 -10.55
CA TYR A 65 -1.25 7.28 -9.13
C TYR A 65 -1.33 5.77 -8.90
N ARG A 66 -2.14 5.03 -9.66
CA ARG A 66 -2.23 3.56 -9.51
C ARG A 66 -0.93 2.86 -9.89
N ILE A 67 -0.23 3.37 -10.89
CA ILE A 67 1.08 2.86 -11.30
C ILE A 67 2.11 3.11 -10.20
N ASP A 68 2.13 4.30 -9.59
CA ASP A 68 3.01 4.61 -8.45
C ASP A 68 2.77 3.62 -7.30
N VAL A 69 1.52 3.42 -6.90
CA VAL A 69 1.18 2.47 -5.81
C VAL A 69 1.57 1.04 -6.17
N CYS A 70 1.36 0.62 -7.43
CA CYS A 70 1.82 -0.69 -7.90
C CYS A 70 3.35 -0.82 -7.84
N TYR A 71 4.08 0.10 -8.45
CA TYR A 71 5.53 0.01 -8.62
C TYR A 71 6.25 0.08 -7.27
N TYR A 72 5.96 1.10 -6.46
CA TYR A 72 6.61 1.25 -5.15
C TYR A 72 6.07 0.27 -4.12
N GLY A 73 4.78 -0.04 -4.16
CA GLY A 73 4.20 -1.04 -3.28
C GLY A 73 4.80 -2.43 -3.51
N THR A 74 5.07 -2.82 -4.75
CA THR A 74 5.67 -4.13 -5.06
C THR A 74 7.16 -4.24 -4.72
N LEU A 75 7.81 -3.18 -4.23
CA LEU A 75 9.11 -3.31 -3.58
C LEU A 75 9.05 -4.23 -2.35
N THR A 76 7.88 -4.41 -1.72
CA THR A 76 7.71 -5.39 -0.65
C THR A 76 7.83 -6.85 -1.13
N LEU A 77 7.65 -7.13 -2.43
CA LEU A 77 7.94 -8.46 -2.99
C LEU A 77 9.45 -8.71 -3.08
N LYS A 78 10.24 -7.67 -3.39
CA LYS A 78 11.71 -7.75 -3.40
C LYS A 78 12.25 -7.93 -1.98
N GLU A 79 11.71 -7.17 -1.03
CA GLU A 79 12.02 -7.31 0.38
C GLU A 79 11.74 -8.73 0.89
N ALA A 80 10.56 -9.29 0.58
CA ALA A 80 10.22 -10.67 0.93
C ALA A 80 11.15 -11.70 0.29
N ARG A 81 11.60 -11.48 -0.96
CA ARG A 81 12.63 -12.30 -1.61
C ARG A 81 13.95 -12.22 -0.84
N ASP A 82 14.41 -11.01 -0.55
CA ASP A 82 15.73 -10.80 0.05
C ASP A 82 15.78 -11.38 1.45
N ALA A 83 14.71 -11.23 2.23
CA ALA A 83 14.55 -11.91 3.52
C ALA A 83 14.58 -13.44 3.38
N TYR A 84 13.86 -13.98 2.37
CA TYR A 84 13.81 -15.41 2.10
C TYR A 84 15.18 -15.98 1.77
N LEU A 85 15.87 -15.35 0.81
CA LEU A 85 17.20 -15.77 0.38
C LEU A 85 18.24 -15.59 1.50
N ALA A 86 18.17 -14.52 2.29
CA ALA A 86 19.05 -14.31 3.44
C ALA A 86 18.86 -15.39 4.51
N SER A 87 17.61 -15.80 4.78
CA SER A 87 17.30 -16.80 5.81
C SER A 87 17.79 -18.21 5.47
N LEU A 88 17.82 -18.57 4.18
CA LEU A 88 18.27 -19.88 3.71
C LEU A 88 19.75 -19.90 3.32
N GLY A 89 20.26 -18.80 2.76
CA GLY A 89 21.53 -18.77 2.04
C GLY A 89 21.41 -19.52 0.72
N LYS A 90 22.33 -20.48 0.49
CA LYS A 90 22.32 -21.36 -0.70
C LYS A 90 21.62 -22.70 -0.46
N ASP A 91 21.12 -22.92 0.74
CA ASP A 91 20.59 -24.21 1.16
C ASP A 91 19.08 -24.31 0.93
N GLU A 92 18.60 -25.53 0.77
CA GLU A 92 17.17 -25.81 0.77
C GLU A 92 16.57 -25.71 2.19
N PRO A 93 15.24 -25.49 2.31
CA PRO A 93 14.56 -25.56 3.59
C PRO A 93 14.81 -26.89 4.31
N SER A 94 15.15 -26.80 5.60
CA SER A 94 15.43 -27.97 6.44
C SER A 94 15.16 -27.65 7.92
N GLU A 95 15.26 -28.67 8.79
CA GLU A 95 15.09 -28.49 10.24
C GLU A 95 16.01 -27.41 10.83
N LYS A 96 17.20 -27.23 10.25
CA LYS A 96 18.18 -26.22 10.69
C LYS A 96 17.92 -24.83 10.09
N LYS A 97 17.14 -24.75 9.02
CA LYS A 97 16.95 -23.55 8.20
C LYS A 97 15.49 -23.44 7.74
N ILE A 98 14.68 -22.81 8.57
CA ILE A 98 13.31 -22.46 8.24
C ILE A 98 13.32 -21.09 7.56
N PRO A 99 12.76 -20.94 6.34
CA PRO A 99 12.75 -19.66 5.66
C PRO A 99 11.95 -18.59 6.41
N SER A 100 12.42 -17.35 6.37
CA SER A 100 11.71 -16.16 6.84
C SER A 100 11.42 -15.22 5.67
N PHE A 101 10.33 -14.46 5.75
CA PHE A 101 9.92 -13.49 4.73
C PHE A 101 9.86 -12.07 5.30
N GLY A 102 10.72 -11.74 6.27
CA GLY A 102 10.84 -10.38 6.85
C GLY A 102 9.69 -9.99 7.79
N SER A 103 8.75 -10.90 8.05
CA SER A 103 7.76 -10.69 9.11
C SER A 103 8.39 -11.12 10.43
N PRO A 104 8.43 -10.25 11.46
CA PRO A 104 8.87 -10.67 12.77
C PRO A 104 8.04 -11.88 13.18
N PRO A 105 8.65 -12.95 13.74
CA PRO A 105 7.90 -14.10 14.21
C PRO A 105 6.76 -13.57 15.09
N PRO A 106 5.51 -14.05 14.91
CA PRO A 106 4.42 -13.64 15.79
C PRO A 106 4.94 -13.83 17.20
N SER A 107 4.91 -12.78 18.02
CA SER A 107 5.51 -12.71 19.34
C SER A 107 4.90 -13.76 20.28
N GLY A 108 5.24 -15.01 20.04
CA GLY A 108 5.15 -16.13 20.95
C GLY A 108 6.32 -16.01 21.90
N LYS A 109 6.07 -16.38 23.15
CA LYS A 109 6.99 -16.19 24.28
C LYS A 109 8.45 -16.48 23.90
N PRO A 110 9.40 -15.63 24.33
CA PRO A 110 10.82 -15.87 24.12
C PRO A 110 11.22 -17.13 24.89
N GLY A 111 11.36 -18.23 24.17
CA GLY A 111 11.82 -19.52 24.68
C GLY A 111 12.02 -20.46 23.49
N ASP A 112 13.26 -20.89 23.29
CA ASP A 112 13.63 -22.06 22.47
C ASP A 112 13.89 -21.87 20.96
N ALA A 113 14.49 -20.76 20.54
CA ALA A 113 15.27 -20.72 19.30
C ALA A 113 16.78 -20.53 19.61
N LYS A 114 17.46 -21.62 20.00
CA LYS A 114 18.93 -21.68 20.02
C LYS A 114 19.44 -21.91 18.60
N GLY A 115 20.14 -20.93 18.02
CA GLY A 115 20.92 -21.11 16.79
C GLY A 115 22.13 -22.04 17.00
N PRO A 116 22.76 -22.56 15.92
CA PRO A 116 23.87 -23.49 16.03
C PRO A 116 25.20 -22.73 16.16
N ASP A 117 25.91 -22.99 17.27
CA ASP A 117 27.31 -23.46 17.31
C ASP A 117 27.97 -23.18 18.66
N ALA A 118 28.29 -24.25 19.40
CA ALA A 118 29.53 -24.39 20.20
C ALA A 118 29.51 -25.73 20.96
N LYS A 119 30.55 -26.54 20.73
CA LYS A 119 30.89 -27.76 21.48
C LYS A 119 31.08 -27.48 22.98
N GLY A 120 30.52 -28.34 23.83
CA GLY A 120 30.88 -28.48 25.25
C GLY A 120 29.98 -29.49 25.97
N PRO A 121 30.48 -30.27 26.94
CA PRO A 121 30.15 -31.69 27.06
C PRO A 121 29.09 -32.07 28.11
N ASP A 122 28.56 -33.29 27.91
CA ASP A 122 27.94 -34.27 28.81
C ASP A 122 27.32 -33.83 30.15
N ALA A 123 25.99 -33.97 30.24
CA ALA A 123 25.31 -34.46 31.45
C ALA A 123 23.95 -35.10 31.11
N LYS A 124 23.70 -36.28 31.71
CA LYS A 124 22.56 -37.19 31.55
C LYS A 124 21.28 -36.75 32.32
N PRO A 125 20.12 -37.42 32.12
CA PRO A 125 18.79 -36.82 32.18
C PRO A 125 18.02 -37.07 33.48
N GLY A 126 17.06 -36.18 33.79
CA GLY A 126 16.02 -36.38 34.80
C GLY A 126 14.65 -35.87 34.32
N LEU A 127 13.72 -36.80 34.07
CA LEU A 127 12.29 -36.52 33.88
C LEU A 127 11.61 -36.27 35.23
N PRO A 128 10.52 -35.46 35.26
CA PRO A 128 9.30 -35.97 35.88
C PRO A 128 8.03 -35.86 35.01
N LYS A 129 7.12 -36.80 35.29
CA LYS A 129 5.80 -37.08 34.68
C LYS A 129 4.76 -35.95 34.83
N PRO A 130 3.69 -35.96 33.99
CA PRO A 130 2.64 -34.93 33.98
C PRO A 130 1.56 -35.15 35.05
N ALA A 131 1.03 -34.04 35.58
CA ALA A 131 -0.12 -34.03 36.49
C ALA A 131 -1.46 -33.93 35.74
N LYS A 132 -2.46 -34.63 36.31
CA LYS A 132 -3.86 -34.81 35.89
C LYS A 132 -4.65 -33.49 35.69
N PRO A 133 -5.68 -33.48 34.81
CA PRO A 133 -6.67 -32.41 34.75
C PRO A 133 -7.80 -32.62 35.79
N PRO A 134 -8.43 -31.56 36.33
CA PRO A 134 -9.60 -31.70 37.17
C PRO A 134 -10.91 -31.77 36.37
N ALA A 135 -11.77 -32.60 36.96
CA ALA A 135 -13.16 -32.97 36.72
C ALA A 135 -14.13 -31.96 36.09
N ILE A 136 -14.96 -32.53 35.22
CA ILE A 136 -16.26 -32.04 34.75
C ILE A 136 -17.29 -32.26 35.87
N GLY A 137 -18.00 -31.21 36.26
CA GLY A 137 -19.17 -31.27 37.15
C GLY A 137 -20.44 -30.95 36.37
N SER A 138 -21.38 -31.89 36.38
CA SER A 138 -22.75 -31.74 35.87
C SER A 138 -23.65 -31.07 36.92
N ALA A 139 -24.52 -30.15 36.48
CA ALA A 139 -25.70 -29.72 37.25
C ALA A 139 -26.87 -29.39 36.29
N ASP A 140 -28.06 -29.75 36.75
CA ASP A 140 -29.37 -29.87 36.10
C ASP A 140 -30.03 -28.59 35.50
N PRO A 141 -31.09 -28.75 34.67
CA PRO A 141 -31.71 -27.68 33.90
C PRO A 141 -32.86 -27.00 34.67
N LYS A 142 -32.86 -25.65 34.70
CA LYS A 142 -34.03 -24.88 35.15
C LYS A 142 -34.18 -23.56 34.41
N ALA A 143 -35.31 -23.46 33.68
CA ALA A 143 -36.07 -22.30 33.19
C ALA A 143 -35.36 -21.19 32.35
N PRO A 144 -36.02 -20.68 31.28
CA PRO A 144 -35.47 -19.60 30.45
C PRO A 144 -35.73 -18.22 31.08
N PRO A 145 -34.73 -17.31 31.13
CA PRO A 145 -35.01 -15.91 31.42
C PRO A 145 -35.28 -15.11 30.14
N SER A 146 -36.21 -14.18 30.30
CA SER A 146 -36.69 -13.17 29.36
C SER A 146 -35.57 -12.39 28.64
N ARG A 147 -35.88 -11.99 27.40
CA ARG A 147 -35.07 -11.08 26.58
C ARG A 147 -35.20 -9.65 27.12
N ASP A 148 -34.31 -9.28 28.04
CA ASP A 148 -34.07 -7.88 28.37
C ASP A 148 -33.18 -7.20 27.34
N ALA A 149 -33.49 -5.93 27.08
CA ALA A 149 -32.89 -5.06 26.10
C ALA A 149 -31.38 -4.88 26.32
N ARG A 150 -30.61 -4.94 25.23
CA ARG A 150 -29.17 -4.63 25.20
C ARG A 150 -28.94 -3.18 25.67
N PRO A 151 -28.12 -2.93 26.71
CA PRO A 151 -27.61 -1.61 26.98
C PRO A 151 -26.60 -1.20 25.90
N ALA A 152 -26.61 0.09 25.55
CA ALA A 152 -25.73 0.70 24.58
C ALA A 152 -24.26 0.59 25.04
N ASP A 153 -23.50 -0.20 24.30
CA ASP A 153 -22.07 -0.47 24.47
C ASP A 153 -21.26 0.82 24.22
N SER A 154 -21.01 1.57 25.29
CA SER A 154 -20.30 2.85 25.29
C SER A 154 -19.21 2.86 26.37
N ALA A 155 -18.28 1.90 26.30
CA ALA A 155 -16.94 1.98 26.91
C ALA A 155 -16.11 0.72 26.58
N ARG A 156 -15.75 0.51 25.30
CA ARG A 156 -14.66 -0.44 25.00
C ARG A 156 -13.32 0.23 25.25
N LYS A 157 -12.52 -0.35 26.15
CA LYS A 157 -11.14 0.08 26.40
C LYS A 157 -10.31 0.05 25.10
N PRO A 158 -9.49 1.06 24.81
CA PRO A 158 -8.48 0.98 23.76
C PRO A 158 -7.53 -0.18 24.09
N GLY A 159 -7.64 -1.31 23.40
CA GLY A 159 -6.77 -2.48 23.59
C GLY A 159 -7.46 -3.85 23.53
N GLU A 160 -8.76 -3.95 23.76
CA GLU A 160 -9.51 -5.20 23.61
C GLU A 160 -10.02 -5.36 22.16
N GLY A 161 -9.05 -5.54 21.26
CA GLY A 161 -9.27 -5.83 19.85
C GLY A 161 -9.95 -7.19 19.65
N ARG A 162 -10.87 -7.25 18.70
CA ARG A 162 -11.63 -8.46 18.32
C ARG A 162 -10.67 -9.63 18.02
N PRO A 163 -10.97 -10.87 18.44
CA PRO A 163 -10.18 -12.07 18.11
C PRO A 163 -10.35 -12.54 16.65
N PHE A 164 -10.73 -11.65 15.73
CA PHE A 164 -10.56 -11.94 14.32
C PHE A 164 -9.09 -11.66 14.00
N ASN A 165 -8.28 -12.72 14.05
CA ASN A 165 -7.06 -12.90 13.27
C ASN A 165 -7.40 -12.72 11.78
N PHE A 166 -7.78 -11.51 11.37
CA PHE A 166 -7.26 -10.97 10.13
C PHE A 166 -5.77 -10.88 10.40
N VAL A 167 -5.07 -12.00 10.21
CA VAL A 167 -3.65 -12.01 9.89
C VAL A 167 -3.54 -10.87 8.90
N ALA A 168 -2.97 -9.74 9.35
CA ALA A 168 -2.94 -8.53 8.57
C ALA A 168 -2.39 -8.97 7.22
N ARG A 169 -3.25 -8.96 6.18
CA ARG A 169 -2.88 -9.54 4.88
C ARG A 169 -1.51 -9.00 4.57
N ALA A 170 -0.56 -9.91 4.38
CA ALA A 170 0.82 -9.53 4.37
C ALA A 170 0.98 -8.40 3.32
N PRO A 171 1.70 -7.31 3.63
CA PRO A 171 1.67 -6.08 2.84
C PRO A 171 1.86 -6.30 1.34
N HIS A 172 2.62 -7.33 0.95
CA HIS A 172 2.82 -7.75 -0.43
C HIS A 172 1.52 -8.11 -1.19
N GLU A 173 0.51 -8.73 -0.58
CA GLU A 173 -0.74 -9.05 -1.27
C GLU A 173 -1.55 -7.80 -1.62
N ARG A 174 -1.63 -6.85 -0.68
CA ARG A 174 -2.33 -5.57 -0.91
C ARG A 174 -1.67 -4.83 -2.06
N ASN A 175 -0.33 -4.78 -2.05
CA ASN A 175 0.45 -4.04 -3.02
C ASN A 175 0.42 -4.69 -4.41
N ALA A 176 0.50 -6.02 -4.50
CA ALA A 176 0.39 -6.73 -5.77
C ALA A 176 -0.99 -6.51 -6.44
N ARG A 177 -2.07 -6.47 -5.66
CA ARG A 177 -3.42 -6.16 -6.20
C ARG A 177 -3.53 -4.75 -6.76
N ALA A 178 -2.74 -3.80 -6.27
CA ALA A 178 -2.71 -2.45 -6.84
C ALA A 178 -2.25 -2.46 -8.31
N CYS A 179 -1.41 -3.41 -8.70
CA CYS A 179 -1.00 -3.59 -10.09
C CYS A 179 -2.14 -4.05 -11.00
N THR A 180 -3.03 -4.92 -10.52
CA THR A 180 -4.24 -5.30 -11.27
C THR A 180 -5.17 -4.10 -11.46
N VAL A 181 -5.31 -3.25 -10.44
CA VAL A 181 -6.08 -2.01 -10.55
C VAL A 181 -5.45 -1.06 -11.57
N ALA A 182 -4.12 -0.90 -11.55
CA ALA A 182 -3.39 -0.08 -12.52
C ALA A 182 -3.55 -0.60 -13.95
N ALA A 183 -3.35 -1.91 -14.16
CA ALA A 183 -3.52 -2.56 -15.47
C ALA A 183 -4.96 -2.49 -16.00
N GLY A 184 -5.95 -2.39 -15.12
CA GLY A 184 -7.36 -2.24 -15.50
C GLY A 184 -7.74 -0.84 -16.00
N LEU A 185 -6.89 0.17 -15.82
CA LEU A 185 -7.14 1.53 -16.29
C LEU A 185 -6.69 1.68 -17.75
N LYS A 186 -7.66 1.61 -18.67
CA LYS A 186 -7.39 1.71 -20.12
C LYS A 186 -7.07 3.13 -20.57
N ASP A 187 -7.67 4.13 -19.94
CA ASP A 187 -7.58 5.53 -20.35
C ASP A 187 -6.78 6.40 -19.36
N PRO A 188 -5.90 7.30 -19.86
CA PRO A 188 -5.41 7.36 -21.24
C PRO A 188 -4.53 6.15 -21.57
N ALA A 189 -4.40 5.82 -22.85
CA ALA A 189 -3.47 4.79 -23.29
C ALA A 189 -2.02 5.25 -23.04
N LEU A 190 -1.24 4.42 -22.35
CA LEU A 190 0.19 4.65 -22.08
C LEU A 190 0.95 3.41 -22.58
N PRO A 191 1.16 3.24 -23.90
CA PRO A 191 1.48 1.94 -24.50
C PRO A 191 2.65 1.19 -23.86
N GLU A 192 3.77 1.88 -23.58
CA GLU A 192 4.95 1.29 -22.94
C GLU A 192 4.66 0.84 -21.50
N LEU A 193 3.93 1.64 -20.73
CA LEU A 193 3.52 1.33 -19.35
C LEU A 193 2.45 0.24 -19.30
N ASP A 194 1.48 0.28 -20.21
CA ASP A 194 0.39 -0.68 -20.31
C ASP A 194 0.92 -2.06 -20.68
N ALA A 195 1.88 -2.14 -21.60
CA ALA A 195 2.58 -3.38 -21.93
C ALA A 195 3.35 -3.93 -20.72
N ALA A 196 4.09 -3.08 -20.00
CA ALA A 196 4.83 -3.49 -18.81
C ALA A 196 3.90 -3.97 -17.68
N LEU A 197 2.78 -3.28 -17.45
CA LEU A 197 1.77 -3.65 -16.46
C LEU A 197 1.04 -4.95 -16.83
N ALA A 198 0.71 -5.15 -18.11
CA ALA A 198 0.07 -6.37 -18.59
C ALA A 198 0.93 -7.62 -18.33
N ALA A 199 2.26 -7.48 -18.44
CA ALA A 199 3.19 -8.54 -18.09
C ALA A 199 3.38 -8.69 -16.57
N PHE A 200 3.55 -7.58 -15.84
CA PHE A 200 3.93 -7.61 -14.43
C PHE A 200 2.77 -7.90 -13.48
N ALA A 201 1.58 -7.34 -13.71
CA ALA A 201 0.44 -7.43 -12.78
C ALA A 201 -0.02 -8.87 -12.47
N PRO A 202 -0.27 -9.77 -13.46
CA PRO A 202 -0.66 -11.15 -13.15
C PRO A 202 0.45 -11.90 -12.42
N TYR A 203 1.71 -11.67 -12.82
CA TYR A 203 2.88 -12.26 -12.19
C TYR A 203 3.03 -11.82 -10.71
N ALA A 204 2.92 -10.52 -10.42
CA ALA A 204 3.04 -9.98 -9.07
C ALA A 204 1.97 -10.56 -8.12
N VAL A 205 0.74 -10.71 -8.60
CA VAL A 205 -0.35 -11.33 -7.83
C VAL A 205 -0.07 -12.80 -7.57
N GLU A 206 0.45 -13.54 -8.54
CA GLU A 206 0.77 -14.96 -8.37
C GLU A 206 1.96 -15.16 -7.42
N LEU A 207 3.03 -14.36 -7.55
CA LEU A 207 4.14 -14.39 -6.61
C LEU A 207 3.68 -14.08 -5.17
N ALA A 208 2.84 -13.06 -4.99
CA ALA A 208 2.30 -12.74 -3.66
C ALA A 208 1.54 -13.91 -3.04
N LYS A 209 0.75 -14.66 -3.82
CA LYS A 209 0.08 -15.89 -3.34
C LYS A 209 1.08 -16.99 -3.00
N ASN A 210 2.13 -17.18 -3.79
CA ASN A 210 3.16 -18.20 -3.53
C ASN A 210 3.91 -17.91 -2.24
N ILE A 211 4.24 -16.63 -1.99
CA ILE A 211 4.83 -16.17 -0.73
C ILE A 211 3.87 -16.46 0.43
N ALA A 212 2.61 -16.06 0.32
CA ALA A 212 1.61 -16.32 1.37
C ALA A 212 1.41 -17.82 1.63
N ALA A 213 1.40 -18.65 0.59
CA ALA A 213 1.31 -20.11 0.72
C ALA A 213 2.51 -20.69 1.49
N ALA A 214 3.73 -20.24 1.16
CA ALA A 214 4.94 -20.65 1.87
C ALA A 214 4.96 -20.15 3.31
N GLN A 215 4.63 -18.88 3.56
CA GLN A 215 4.49 -18.34 4.91
C GLN A 215 3.53 -19.18 5.76
N ASN A 216 2.34 -19.49 5.23
CA ASN A 216 1.35 -20.31 5.94
C ASN A 216 1.86 -21.73 6.21
N TYR A 217 2.56 -22.35 5.26
CA TYR A 217 3.13 -23.69 5.42
C TYR A 217 4.14 -23.76 6.57
N TYR A 218 5.07 -22.79 6.64
CA TYR A 218 6.07 -22.74 7.71
C TYR A 218 5.47 -22.30 9.05
N GLN A 219 4.56 -21.31 9.05
CA GLN A 219 3.89 -20.84 10.27
C GLN A 219 3.01 -21.92 10.92
N ARG A 220 2.36 -22.78 10.11
CA ARG A 220 1.55 -23.90 10.60
C ARG A 220 2.36 -25.14 10.94
N GLU A 221 3.68 -25.06 10.81
CA GLU A 221 4.60 -26.16 11.00
C GLU A 221 4.22 -27.42 10.20
N GLU A 222 3.62 -27.25 9.02
CA GLU A 222 3.22 -28.37 8.16
C GLU A 222 4.43 -29.21 7.73
N TYR A 223 5.63 -28.60 7.72
CA TYR A 223 6.90 -29.26 7.46
C TYR A 223 7.21 -30.43 8.41
N LYS A 224 6.66 -30.43 9.63
CA LYS A 224 6.84 -31.54 10.59
C LYS A 224 6.08 -32.80 10.16
N LYS A 225 5.08 -32.67 9.28
CA LYS A 225 4.22 -33.77 8.83
C LYS A 225 4.72 -34.43 7.55
N ASP A 226 5.34 -33.66 6.67
CA ASP A 226 5.80 -34.10 5.35
C ASP A 226 7.33 -34.06 5.21
N SER A 227 8.06 -33.88 6.32
CA SER A 227 9.53 -33.82 6.34
C SER A 227 10.10 -32.83 5.29
N PHE A 228 9.46 -31.66 5.14
CA PHE A 228 9.82 -30.59 4.21
C PHE A 228 9.57 -30.87 2.71
N GLU A 229 8.85 -31.92 2.32
CA GLU A 229 8.57 -32.21 0.90
C GLU A 229 7.90 -31.03 0.19
N LYS A 230 6.79 -30.51 0.72
CA LYS A 230 6.11 -29.33 0.16
C LYS A 230 6.96 -28.06 0.29
N GLY A 231 7.76 -27.95 1.36
CA GLY A 231 8.68 -26.84 1.57
C GLY A 231 9.72 -26.70 0.46
N LYS A 232 10.30 -27.83 0.02
CA LYS A 232 11.25 -27.88 -1.10
C LYS A 232 10.59 -27.57 -2.45
N GLU A 233 9.37 -28.05 -2.65
CA GLU A 233 8.60 -27.75 -3.85
C GLU A 233 8.28 -26.25 -3.96
N LEU A 234 7.84 -25.64 -2.85
CA LEU A 234 7.63 -24.21 -2.74
C LEU A 234 8.92 -23.41 -2.93
N HIS A 235 10.05 -23.89 -2.39
CA HIS A 235 11.36 -23.25 -2.56
C HIS A 235 11.76 -23.17 -4.04
N LYS A 236 11.69 -24.29 -4.77
CA LYS A 236 12.00 -24.33 -6.21
C LYS A 236 11.13 -23.35 -7.00
N LYS A 237 9.83 -23.29 -6.69
CA LYS A 237 8.90 -22.36 -7.32
C LYS A 237 9.24 -20.90 -7.00
N LEU A 238 9.47 -20.57 -5.73
CA LEU A 238 9.79 -19.22 -5.28
C LEU A 238 11.11 -18.71 -5.86
N VAL A 239 12.17 -19.51 -5.87
CA VAL A 239 13.46 -19.10 -6.45
C VAL A 239 13.33 -18.81 -7.94
N ALA A 240 12.57 -19.63 -8.68
CA ALA A 240 12.29 -19.38 -10.10
C ALA A 240 11.45 -18.11 -10.30
N ASP A 241 10.44 -17.89 -9.47
CA ASP A 241 9.63 -16.68 -9.53
C ASP A 241 10.48 -15.44 -9.19
N PHE A 242 11.30 -15.48 -8.14
CA PHE A 242 12.16 -14.37 -7.74
C PHE A 242 13.13 -13.90 -8.83
N GLY A 243 13.66 -14.81 -9.65
CA GLY A 243 14.46 -14.43 -10.81
C GLY A 243 13.67 -13.59 -11.83
N LYS A 244 12.38 -13.89 -12.02
CA LYS A 244 11.49 -13.10 -12.91
C LYS A 244 11.08 -11.76 -12.29
N LEU A 245 11.15 -11.63 -10.97
CA LEU A 245 10.72 -10.42 -10.25
C LEU A 245 11.55 -9.23 -10.68
N ASP A 246 12.88 -9.36 -10.67
CA ASP A 246 13.78 -8.27 -11.03
C ASP A 246 13.63 -7.84 -12.48
N GLU A 247 13.47 -8.80 -13.38
CA GLU A 247 13.31 -8.52 -14.80
C GLU A 247 12.03 -7.72 -15.07
N LEU A 248 10.87 -8.20 -14.57
CA LEU A 248 9.59 -7.54 -14.83
C LEU A 248 9.43 -6.24 -14.05
N HIS A 249 9.89 -6.19 -12.80
CA HIS A 249 9.87 -4.96 -12.00
C HIS A 249 10.82 -3.90 -12.59
N GLY A 250 11.99 -4.32 -13.08
CA GLY A 250 12.94 -3.47 -13.80
C GLY A 250 12.35 -2.90 -15.10
N LYS A 251 11.68 -3.73 -15.91
CA LYS A 251 10.96 -3.28 -17.12
C LYS A 251 9.88 -2.24 -16.80
N LEU A 252 9.07 -2.48 -15.75
CA LEU A 252 8.07 -1.51 -15.31
C LEU A 252 8.70 -0.20 -14.82
N GLY A 253 9.79 -0.27 -14.04
CA GLY A 253 10.50 0.91 -13.57
C GLY A 253 11.12 1.72 -14.69
N ALA A 254 11.69 1.06 -15.71
CA ALA A 254 12.23 1.71 -16.90
C ALA A 254 11.12 2.41 -17.70
N ALA A 255 10.00 1.74 -17.97
CA ALA A 255 8.84 2.34 -18.64
C ALA A 255 8.27 3.54 -17.87
N LEU A 256 8.18 3.44 -16.54
CA LEU A 256 7.72 4.54 -15.69
C LEU A 256 8.68 5.74 -15.71
N THR A 257 9.98 5.49 -15.71
CA THR A 257 11.00 6.54 -15.80
C THR A 257 10.92 7.24 -17.15
N ALA A 258 10.92 6.49 -18.25
CA ALA A 258 10.78 7.03 -19.60
C ALA A 258 9.48 7.83 -19.78
N HIS A 259 8.35 7.35 -19.24
CA HIS A 259 7.07 8.07 -19.27
C HIS A 259 7.17 9.43 -18.57
N ARG A 260 7.78 9.48 -17.38
CA ARG A 260 7.93 10.72 -16.60
C ARG A 260 8.89 11.72 -17.24
N GLU A 261 9.93 11.24 -17.92
CA GLU A 261 10.84 12.08 -18.70
C GLU A 261 10.13 12.70 -19.92
N LYS A 262 9.30 11.91 -20.62
CA LYS A 262 8.50 12.38 -21.77
C LYS A 262 7.32 13.27 -21.35
N ASN A 263 6.81 13.11 -20.13
CA ASN A 263 5.64 13.81 -19.61
C ASN A 263 5.96 14.52 -18.28
N PRO A 264 6.83 15.54 -18.30
CA PRO A 264 7.12 16.30 -17.09
C PRO A 264 5.85 16.98 -16.59
N ALA A 265 5.68 17.02 -15.27
CA ALA A 265 4.54 17.70 -14.69
C ALA A 265 4.60 19.22 -14.95
N ASP A 266 3.48 19.78 -15.39
CA ASP A 266 3.36 21.22 -15.62
C ASP A 266 3.12 21.97 -14.30
N ALA A 267 4.21 22.26 -13.59
CA ALA A 267 4.17 22.95 -12.32
C ALA A 267 3.62 24.39 -12.41
N SER A 268 3.48 24.96 -13.61
CA SER A 268 2.89 26.30 -13.80
C SER A 268 1.39 26.34 -13.46
N LYS A 269 0.71 25.19 -13.52
CA LYS A 269 -0.72 25.05 -13.20
C LYS A 269 -0.99 24.71 -11.74
N TRP A 270 0.05 24.49 -10.94
CA TRP A 270 -0.09 24.11 -9.55
C TRP A 270 -0.36 25.34 -8.68
N GLU A 271 -1.29 25.19 -7.75
CA GLU A 271 -1.44 26.15 -6.66
C GLU A 271 -0.22 26.09 -5.72
N GLU A 272 -0.01 27.13 -4.93
CA GLU A 272 1.22 27.26 -4.14
C GLU A 272 1.39 26.11 -3.13
N GLY A 273 0.30 25.71 -2.46
CA GLY A 273 0.31 24.55 -1.55
C GLY A 273 0.68 23.25 -2.27
N GLN A 274 0.23 23.08 -3.51
CA GLN A 274 0.60 21.93 -4.34
C GLN A 274 2.09 21.95 -4.70
N LYS A 275 2.66 23.08 -5.10
CA LYS A 275 4.10 23.17 -5.45
C LYS A 275 5.01 22.78 -4.28
N VAL A 276 4.73 23.31 -3.10
CA VAL A 276 5.50 22.99 -1.89
C VAL A 276 5.35 21.50 -1.55
N ALA A 277 4.13 20.96 -1.62
CA ALA A 277 3.87 19.56 -1.32
C ALA A 277 4.50 18.59 -2.33
N MET A 278 4.49 18.94 -3.62
CA MET A 278 5.09 18.12 -4.68
C MET A 278 6.62 18.12 -4.62
N THR A 279 7.25 19.23 -4.17
CA THR A 279 8.69 19.25 -3.87
C THR A 279 9.03 18.24 -2.77
N ALA A 280 8.25 18.20 -1.69
CA ALA A 280 8.45 17.22 -0.62
C ALA A 280 8.18 15.78 -1.09
N PHE A 281 7.17 15.56 -1.94
CA PHE A 281 6.89 14.26 -2.56
C PHE A 281 8.06 13.77 -3.41
N ASP A 282 8.64 14.64 -4.24
CA ASP A 282 9.76 14.29 -5.10
C ASP A 282 11.03 13.96 -4.31
N ASN A 283 11.30 14.69 -3.23
CA ASN A 283 12.38 14.35 -2.30
C ASN A 283 12.12 13.01 -1.59
N ALA A 284 10.88 12.74 -1.17
CA ALA A 284 10.50 11.45 -0.57
C ALA A 284 10.71 10.30 -1.55
N ARG A 285 10.34 10.50 -2.82
CA ARG A 285 10.56 9.54 -3.90
C ARG A 285 12.05 9.28 -4.11
N LEU A 286 12.87 10.33 -4.16
CA LEU A 286 14.32 10.22 -4.33
C LEU A 286 14.95 9.38 -3.21
N VAL A 287 14.55 9.63 -1.95
CA VAL A 287 15.01 8.86 -0.79
C VAL A 287 14.67 7.38 -0.95
N LEU A 288 13.42 7.03 -1.27
CA LEU A 288 13.04 5.63 -1.43
C LEU A 288 13.77 4.97 -2.60
N THR A 289 13.88 5.64 -3.74
CA THR A 289 14.59 5.08 -4.90
C THR A 289 16.08 4.86 -4.63
N GLY A 290 16.70 5.72 -3.82
CA GLY A 290 18.10 5.56 -3.40
C GLY A 290 18.32 4.34 -2.49
N LEU A 291 17.29 3.93 -1.75
CA LEU A 291 17.33 2.73 -0.89
C LEU A 291 16.99 1.43 -1.64
N ALA A 292 16.26 1.52 -2.76
CA ALA A 292 15.80 0.36 -3.51
C ALA A 292 16.88 -0.27 -4.43
N GLY A 293 18.07 0.31 -4.49
CA GLY A 293 19.20 -0.22 -5.26
C GLY A 293 19.95 -1.32 -4.50
N GLU A 294 20.70 -2.16 -5.23
CA GLU A 294 21.58 -3.19 -4.62
C GLU A 294 22.70 -2.61 -3.75
N LYS A 295 23.08 -1.35 -4.02
CA LYS A 295 24.07 -0.59 -3.25
C LYS A 295 23.48 0.75 -2.91
N VAL A 296 23.68 1.16 -1.67
CA VAL A 296 23.21 2.47 -1.18
C VAL A 296 24.42 3.39 -1.08
N ASP A 297 24.36 4.50 -1.82
CA ASP A 297 25.27 5.61 -1.60
C ASP A 297 24.82 6.33 -0.32
N LEU A 298 25.49 6.05 0.79
CA LEU A 298 25.14 6.57 2.11
C LEU A 298 25.16 8.11 2.15
N GLU A 299 26.08 8.74 1.43
CA GLU A 299 26.19 10.20 1.42
C GLU A 299 25.09 10.83 0.57
N ALA A 300 24.79 10.25 -0.61
CA ALA A 300 23.65 10.67 -1.41
C ALA A 300 22.32 10.43 -0.69
N HIS A 301 22.20 9.33 0.06
CA HIS A 301 21.02 9.01 0.85
C HIS A 301 20.81 10.02 1.97
N LYS A 302 21.84 10.31 2.80
CA LYS A 302 21.77 11.35 3.84
C LYS A 302 21.41 12.71 3.26
N ALA A 303 22.00 13.08 2.12
CA ALA A 303 21.68 14.32 1.44
C ALA A 303 20.21 14.37 0.96
N ALA A 304 19.68 13.25 0.45
CA ALA A 304 18.27 13.14 0.05
C ALA A 304 17.33 13.22 1.26
N VAL A 305 17.65 12.56 2.38
CA VAL A 305 16.87 12.63 3.63
C VAL A 305 16.85 14.07 4.15
N LYS A 306 17.99 14.77 4.15
CA LYS A 306 18.05 16.17 4.54
C LYS A 306 17.15 17.06 3.68
N LYS A 307 17.17 16.89 2.35
CA LYS A 307 16.25 17.62 1.45
C LYS A 307 14.79 17.32 1.73
N LEU A 308 14.47 16.06 2.07
CA LEU A 308 13.12 15.67 2.49
C LEU A 308 12.71 16.37 3.79
N GLU A 309 13.60 16.42 4.80
CA GLU A 309 13.35 17.14 6.04
C GLU A 309 13.08 18.64 5.79
N GLU A 310 13.95 19.30 5.02
CA GLU A 310 13.82 20.71 4.66
C GLU A 310 12.51 21.00 3.92
N SER A 311 12.17 20.19 2.93
CA SER A 311 10.92 20.36 2.16
C SER A 311 9.66 20.00 2.96
N SER A 312 9.74 19.05 3.89
CA SER A 312 8.64 18.73 4.82
C SER A 312 8.41 19.88 5.81
N GLU A 313 9.48 20.50 6.33
CA GLU A 313 9.36 21.66 7.22
C GLU A 313 8.84 22.89 6.47
N ALA A 314 9.23 23.09 5.20
CA ALA A 314 8.66 24.13 4.35
C ALA A 314 7.15 23.94 4.15
N LEU A 315 6.69 22.70 3.89
CA LEU A 315 5.26 22.39 3.79
C LEU A 315 4.50 22.63 5.11
N LYS A 316 5.12 22.27 6.24
CA LYS A 316 4.57 22.55 7.57
C LYS A 316 4.49 24.04 7.86
N THR A 317 5.51 24.81 7.51
CA THR A 317 5.51 26.27 7.64
C THR A 317 4.39 26.88 6.80
N PHE A 318 4.26 26.46 5.53
CA PHE A 318 3.18 26.89 4.65
C PHE A 318 1.79 26.62 5.25
N SER A 319 1.63 25.50 5.96
CA SER A 319 0.37 25.13 6.64
C SER A 319 -0.07 26.11 7.74
N GLN A 320 0.86 26.83 8.37
CA GLN A 320 0.56 27.73 9.48
C GLN A 320 -0.21 28.97 9.00
N SER A 321 0.11 29.47 7.81
CA SER A 321 -0.62 30.58 7.16
C SER A 321 -1.76 30.10 6.25
N HIS A 322 -1.85 28.80 5.96
CA HIS A 322 -2.83 28.21 5.04
C HIS A 322 -3.49 26.95 5.64
N SER A 323 -4.04 27.08 6.85
CA SER A 323 -4.54 25.92 7.64
C SER A 323 -5.71 25.15 7.01
N THR A 324 -6.38 25.76 6.03
CA THR A 324 -7.47 25.15 5.25
C THR A 324 -7.00 24.49 3.96
N ASP A 325 -5.75 24.71 3.53
CA ASP A 325 -5.20 24.12 2.32
C ASP A 325 -5.11 22.58 2.46
N PRO A 326 -5.73 21.81 1.56
CA PRO A 326 -5.75 20.36 1.66
C PRO A 326 -4.36 19.72 1.50
N TRP A 327 -3.43 20.35 0.80
CA TRP A 327 -2.09 19.81 0.55
C TRP A 327 -1.29 19.63 1.84
N PRO A 328 -0.90 20.70 2.57
CA PRO A 328 -0.16 20.54 3.82
C PRO A 328 -0.97 19.77 4.87
N LYS A 329 -2.29 19.99 4.96
CA LYS A 329 -3.16 19.33 5.95
C LYS A 329 -3.12 17.80 5.82
N ILE A 330 -3.03 17.27 4.61
CA ILE A 330 -3.07 15.83 4.34
C ILE A 330 -1.66 15.24 4.21
N MET A 331 -0.73 15.97 3.59
CA MET A 331 0.60 15.43 3.29
C MET A 331 1.59 15.56 4.45
N THR A 332 1.53 16.60 5.28
CA THR A 332 2.46 16.78 6.40
C THR A 332 2.48 15.56 7.35
N PRO A 333 1.33 15.04 7.84
CA PRO A 333 1.36 13.87 8.73
C PRO A 333 1.93 12.60 8.06
N ALA A 334 1.74 12.45 6.75
CA ALA A 334 2.28 11.31 6.00
C ALA A 334 3.81 11.42 5.83
N LEU A 335 4.31 12.62 5.52
CA LEU A 335 5.74 12.90 5.40
C LEU A 335 6.45 12.76 6.75
N GLU A 336 5.85 13.25 7.84
CA GLU A 336 6.37 13.04 9.21
C GLU A 336 6.41 11.55 9.58
N GLY A 337 5.39 10.78 9.16
CA GLY A 337 5.38 9.32 9.31
C GLY A 337 6.54 8.64 8.58
N MET A 338 6.84 9.07 7.35
CA MET A 338 7.97 8.55 6.57
C MET A 338 9.31 8.98 7.17
N LEU A 339 9.47 10.23 7.57
CA LEU A 339 10.70 10.72 8.22
C LEU A 339 10.99 9.97 9.52
N ARG A 340 9.97 9.62 10.31
CA ARG A 340 10.13 8.75 11.48
C ARG A 340 10.65 7.38 11.08
N ALA A 341 10.04 6.73 10.09
CA ALA A 341 10.49 5.43 9.61
C ALA A 341 11.92 5.46 9.06
N LEU A 342 12.33 6.54 8.39
CA LEU A 342 13.69 6.75 7.90
C LEU A 342 14.70 6.91 9.05
N LYS A 343 14.35 7.68 10.10
CA LYS A 343 15.19 7.85 11.29
C LYS A 343 15.38 6.54 12.05
N ASP A 344 14.32 5.75 12.17
CA ASP A 344 14.39 4.43 12.79
C ASP A 344 15.23 3.45 11.95
N ALA A 345 15.26 3.63 10.62
CA ALA A 345 16.03 2.83 9.70
C ALA A 345 17.50 3.21 9.59
N GLU A 346 17.84 4.50 9.70
CA GLU A 346 19.17 5.08 9.53
C GLU A 346 20.32 4.27 10.15
N PRO A 347 20.28 3.84 11.43
CA PRO A 347 21.39 3.10 12.05
C PRO A 347 21.64 1.72 11.43
N LYS A 348 20.73 1.21 10.58
CA LYS A 348 20.80 -0.11 9.95
C LYS A 348 21.03 -0.04 8.44
N ILE A 349 21.10 1.17 7.87
CA ILE A 349 21.41 1.36 6.46
C ILE A 349 22.92 1.19 6.27
N THR A 350 23.31 0.31 5.36
CA THR A 350 24.72 0.04 5.00
C THR A 350 24.95 0.30 3.52
N ASP A 351 26.22 0.34 3.11
CA ASP A 351 26.61 0.41 1.69
C ASP A 351 26.09 -0.78 0.87
N LYS A 352 25.84 -1.91 1.54
CA LYS A 352 25.26 -3.14 0.96
C LYS A 352 23.73 -3.13 0.87
N GLY A 353 23.07 -2.06 1.31
CA GLY A 353 21.61 -1.97 1.33
C GLY A 353 21.02 -1.83 2.73
N VAL A 354 19.70 -1.98 2.77
CA VAL A 354 18.87 -1.95 3.98
C VAL A 354 18.43 -3.37 4.28
N ASP A 355 18.44 -3.77 5.55
CA ASP A 355 17.86 -5.06 5.91
C ASP A 355 16.34 -5.10 5.61
N PRO A 356 15.80 -6.25 5.20
CA PRO A 356 14.40 -6.36 4.79
C PRO A 356 13.39 -5.84 5.83
N GLU A 357 13.59 -6.21 7.10
CA GLU A 357 12.70 -5.84 8.21
C GLU A 357 12.64 -4.33 8.42
N THR A 358 13.76 -3.64 8.19
CA THR A 358 13.88 -2.18 8.29
C THR A 358 13.37 -1.47 7.03
N PHE A 359 13.47 -2.08 5.86
CA PHE A 359 13.01 -1.48 4.62
C PHE A 359 11.48 -1.47 4.48
N LEU A 360 10.79 -2.48 5.02
CA LEU A 360 9.33 -2.62 4.92
C LEU A 360 8.54 -1.43 5.52
N PRO A 361 8.85 -0.91 6.73
CA PRO A 361 8.25 0.32 7.25
C PRO A 361 8.47 1.54 6.36
N VAL A 362 9.65 1.66 5.71
CA VAL A 362 9.97 2.77 4.80
C VAL A 362 9.12 2.71 3.53
N ILE A 363 8.99 1.53 2.90
CA ILE A 363 8.10 1.36 1.74
C ILE A 363 6.63 1.65 2.10
N THR A 364 6.18 1.16 3.26
CA THR A 364 4.79 1.31 3.73
C THR A 364 4.45 2.77 3.99
N SER A 365 5.37 3.51 4.64
CA SER A 365 5.20 4.94 4.88
C SER A 365 5.24 5.76 3.59
N PHE A 366 6.14 5.45 2.64
CA PHE A 366 6.14 6.11 1.34
C PHE A 366 4.86 5.83 0.52
N THR A 367 4.33 4.60 0.57
CA THR A 367 3.04 4.29 -0.07
C THR A 367 1.92 5.14 0.54
N SER A 368 1.98 5.40 1.86
CA SER A 368 1.05 6.32 2.53
C SER A 368 1.22 7.77 2.07
N VAL A 369 2.44 8.20 1.74
CA VAL A 369 2.72 9.51 1.11
C VAL A 369 2.10 9.61 -0.29
N ILE A 370 2.19 8.55 -1.12
CA ILE A 370 1.52 8.50 -2.43
C ILE A 370 0.00 8.62 -2.28
N GLU A 371 -0.60 7.87 -1.34
CA GLU A 371 -2.03 7.96 -1.05
C GLU A 371 -2.43 9.34 -0.52
N ALA A 372 -1.59 9.95 0.33
CA ALA A 372 -1.80 11.30 0.84
C ALA A 372 -1.78 12.35 -0.29
N LYS A 373 -0.82 12.28 -1.21
CA LYS A 373 -0.76 13.11 -2.43
C LYS A 373 -2.08 13.04 -3.20
N HIS A 374 -2.56 11.83 -3.47
CA HIS A 374 -3.79 11.65 -4.23
C HIS A 374 -5.05 12.15 -3.49
N ARG A 375 -5.12 11.96 -2.16
CA ARG A 375 -6.19 12.52 -1.32
C ARG A 375 -6.15 14.05 -1.28
N ALA A 376 -4.97 14.65 -1.18
CA ALA A 376 -4.78 16.10 -1.22
C ALA A 376 -5.29 16.68 -2.53
N LEU A 377 -4.87 16.12 -3.67
CA LEU A 377 -5.36 16.50 -4.98
C LEU A 377 -6.89 16.40 -5.06
N SER A 378 -7.47 15.27 -4.65
CA SER A 378 -8.92 15.08 -4.70
C SER A 378 -9.67 16.14 -3.86
N ARG A 379 -9.13 16.52 -2.70
CA ARG A 379 -9.73 17.56 -1.85
C ARG A 379 -9.56 18.97 -2.42
N SER A 380 -8.40 19.26 -3.02
CA SER A 380 -8.17 20.52 -3.73
C SER A 380 -9.15 20.69 -4.88
N LEU A 381 -9.32 19.67 -5.73
CA LEU A 381 -10.28 19.69 -6.83
C LEU A 381 -11.72 19.92 -6.35
N ILE A 382 -12.13 19.29 -5.24
CA ILE A 382 -13.46 19.54 -4.64
C ILE A 382 -13.58 20.99 -4.15
N ALA A 383 -12.55 21.53 -3.50
CA ALA A 383 -12.54 22.91 -3.02
C ALA A 383 -12.60 23.93 -4.18
N GLN A 384 -12.01 23.59 -5.33
CA GLN A 384 -12.08 24.36 -6.58
C GLN A 384 -13.41 24.17 -7.33
N GLY A 385 -14.38 23.42 -6.78
CA GLY A 385 -15.66 23.14 -7.42
C GLY A 385 -15.59 22.13 -8.57
N GLN A 386 -14.43 21.50 -8.80
CA GLN A 386 -14.22 20.48 -9.83
C GLN A 386 -14.72 19.13 -9.34
N THR A 387 -16.05 19.04 -9.20
CA THR A 387 -16.75 17.84 -8.77
C THR A 387 -17.48 17.20 -9.95
N GLN A 388 -17.67 15.88 -9.86
CA GLN A 388 -18.51 15.13 -10.79
C GLN A 388 -19.67 14.50 -10.02
N PRO A 389 -20.89 14.48 -10.59
CA PRO A 389 -22.01 13.77 -9.98
C PRO A 389 -21.60 12.31 -9.85
N ARG A 390 -21.77 11.75 -8.65
CA ARG A 390 -21.54 10.32 -8.46
C ARG A 390 -22.53 9.60 -9.37
N PRO A 391 -22.08 8.66 -10.24
CA PRO A 391 -23.02 7.83 -10.96
C PRO A 391 -23.86 7.15 -9.88
N MET A 392 -25.13 7.57 -9.80
CA MET A 392 -26.08 6.87 -8.96
C MET A 392 -26.02 5.44 -9.44
N PRO A 393 -25.79 4.44 -8.55
CA PRO A 393 -25.89 3.06 -8.99
C PRO A 393 -27.23 3.00 -9.68
N HIS A 394 -27.23 2.78 -11.00
CA HIS A 394 -28.46 2.69 -11.76
C HIS A 394 -29.19 1.59 -11.07
N GLY A 395 -30.15 1.99 -10.22
CA GLY A 395 -31.03 1.08 -9.58
C GLY A 395 -31.72 0.47 -10.76
N GLY A 396 -31.27 -0.74 -11.14
CA GLY A 396 -32.22 -1.80 -11.30
C GLY A 396 -33.12 -1.64 -10.08
N MET A 397 -34.25 -0.97 -10.29
CA MET A 397 -35.45 -1.25 -9.55
C MET A 397 -35.73 -2.72 -9.86
N GLY A 398 -34.88 -3.61 -9.32
CA GLY A 398 -35.21 -4.99 -9.14
C GLY A 398 -36.52 -4.90 -8.39
N ALA A 399 -37.57 -5.40 -9.04
CA ALA A 399 -38.89 -5.44 -8.49
C ALA A 399 -38.79 -5.86 -7.01
N PRO A 400 -39.56 -5.22 -6.11
CA PRO A 400 -39.51 -5.54 -4.70
C PRO A 400 -39.56 -7.07 -4.53
N PRO A 401 -38.62 -7.68 -3.77
CA PRO A 401 -38.59 -9.11 -3.55
C PRO A 401 -39.84 -9.49 -2.78
N GLY A 402 -40.88 -9.91 -3.50
CA GLY A 402 -42.21 -10.08 -2.93
C GLY A 402 -43.37 -10.04 -3.93
N ALA A 403 -43.15 -9.75 -5.22
CA ALA A 403 -44.17 -10.06 -6.22
C ALA A 403 -44.30 -11.60 -6.34
N PRO A 404 -45.44 -12.21 -5.94
CA PRO A 404 -45.64 -13.64 -6.11
C PRO A 404 -45.57 -14.00 -7.60
N PRO A 405 -44.99 -15.15 -7.98
CA PRO A 405 -44.97 -15.63 -9.36
C PRO A 405 -46.40 -16.00 -9.77
N GLY A 406 -47.13 -15.01 -10.30
CA GLY A 406 -48.51 -15.14 -10.74
C GLY A 406 -48.63 -15.34 -12.25
N ALA A 407 -48.97 -16.58 -12.60
CA ALA A 407 -49.68 -17.04 -13.81
C ALA A 407 -48.92 -17.13 -15.17
N PRO A 408 -48.90 -18.33 -15.79
CA PRO A 408 -48.49 -18.53 -17.17
C PRO A 408 -49.58 -18.05 -18.13
N GLY A 409 -49.27 -17.07 -18.96
CA GLY A 409 -50.19 -16.51 -19.95
C GLY A 409 -49.63 -16.51 -21.37
N ALA A 410 -50.08 -17.50 -22.14
CA ALA A 410 -50.22 -17.57 -23.60
C ALA A 410 -48.95 -17.69 -24.51
N PRO A 411 -48.93 -18.67 -25.44
CA PRO A 411 -47.94 -18.79 -26.50
C PRO A 411 -48.30 -17.91 -27.71
N GLY A 412 -47.39 -17.05 -28.12
CA GLY A 412 -47.57 -16.16 -29.27
C GLY A 412 -46.37 -16.14 -30.20
N ALA A 413 -46.50 -16.89 -31.29
CA ALA A 413 -45.89 -16.76 -32.63
C ALA A 413 -44.35 -16.81 -32.84
N PRO A 414 -43.88 -17.60 -33.83
CA PRO A 414 -42.49 -17.61 -34.29
C PRO A 414 -42.24 -16.50 -35.32
N GLY A 415 -41.35 -15.56 -35.00
CA GLY A 415 -40.88 -14.49 -35.88
C GLY A 415 -39.42 -14.68 -36.29
N GLU A 416 -39.26 -15.05 -37.56
CA GLU A 416 -38.16 -14.88 -38.53
C GLU A 416 -36.66 -14.85 -38.13
N PRO A 417 -35.80 -15.53 -38.94
CA PRO A 417 -34.34 -15.51 -38.78
C PRO A 417 -33.71 -14.23 -39.36
N HIS A 418 -32.94 -13.53 -38.54
CA HIS A 418 -32.09 -12.44 -39.02
C HIS A 418 -30.87 -12.98 -39.79
N HIS A 419 -30.77 -12.55 -41.04
CA HIS A 419 -29.61 -12.64 -41.91
C HIS A 419 -28.33 -12.10 -41.25
N ALA A 420 -27.26 -12.89 -41.31
CA ALA A 420 -25.89 -12.44 -41.08
C ALA A 420 -25.31 -11.85 -42.39
N PRO A 421 -24.65 -10.68 -42.38
CA PRO A 421 -23.78 -10.29 -43.47
C PRO A 421 -22.38 -10.88 -43.27
N HIS A 422 -21.96 -11.64 -44.28
CA HIS A 422 -20.58 -11.92 -44.62
C HIS A 422 -19.84 -10.64 -45.04
N GLY A 423 -18.53 -10.61 -44.76
CA GLY A 423 -17.56 -9.66 -45.31
C GLY A 423 -16.54 -9.29 -44.23
N GLU A 424 -15.23 -9.27 -44.42
CA GLU A 424 -14.38 -9.47 -45.59
C GLU A 424 -12.96 -9.65 -45.01
N ALA A 425 -12.19 -10.61 -45.51
CA ALA A 425 -10.81 -10.84 -45.07
C ALA A 425 -9.85 -9.91 -45.83
N PRO A 426 -8.94 -9.17 -45.16
CA PRO A 426 -7.86 -8.50 -45.87
C PRO A 426 -6.71 -9.48 -46.17
N ALA A 427 -6.29 -9.46 -47.44
CA ALA A 427 -5.12 -10.14 -47.96
C ALA A 427 -3.80 -9.60 -47.35
N PRO A 428 -2.71 -10.40 -47.33
CA PRO A 428 -1.43 -10.01 -46.77
C PRO A 428 -0.62 -9.11 -47.73
N ALA A 429 0.03 -8.08 -47.19
CA ALA A 429 1.06 -7.33 -47.90
C ALA A 429 2.44 -7.94 -47.59
N GLU A 430 3.13 -8.31 -48.65
CA GLU A 430 4.47 -8.88 -48.74
C GLU A 430 5.47 -7.80 -49.22
N GLU A 431 6.76 -7.99 -48.91
CA GLU A 431 7.98 -7.28 -49.40
C GLU A 431 8.21 -5.81 -48.99
N ALA A 432 9.42 -5.31 -48.71
CA ALA A 432 10.79 -5.83 -48.58
C ALA A 432 11.70 -4.68 -48.01
N PRO A 433 12.93 -4.94 -47.55
CA PRO A 433 13.79 -3.94 -46.89
C PRO A 433 14.76 -3.24 -47.86
N ALA A 434 14.97 -1.94 -47.66
CA ALA A 434 16.09 -1.20 -48.28
C ALA A 434 17.20 -0.94 -47.25
N LYS A 435 18.39 -1.41 -47.61
CA LYS A 435 19.68 -1.06 -47.02
C LYS A 435 20.13 0.30 -47.57
N GLU A 436 20.72 1.13 -46.72
CA GLU A 436 22.01 1.81 -46.96
C GLU A 436 22.71 2.11 -45.64
#